data_AF-A0A852EUT8-F1
#
_entry.id   AF-A0A852EUT8-F1
#
_cell.length_a   1.000
_cell.length_b   1.000
_cell.length_c   1.000
_cell.angle_alpha   90.00
_cell.angle_beta   90.00
_cell.angle_gamma   90.00
#
_symmetry.space_group_name_H-M   'P 1'
#
loop_
_entity.id
_entity.type
_entity.pdbx_description
1 polymer ?
#
loop_
_entity_poly.entity_id
_entity_poly.type
_entity_poly.pdbx_seq_one_letter_code
_entity_poly.pdbx_strand_id
1 'polypeptide(L)' 'ERREWRLGRHSIPPFIPLERLGREFLPGRLRQFLALLLQHLNAFVGRRQQLRRARVRIP' A
#
# COMPACT_ATOMS: atom_id res chain seq x y z
N GLU A 1 4.54 22.84 -18.01
CA GLU A 1 5.28 22.01 -17.02
C GLU A 1 4.59 20.68 -16.79
N ARG A 2 5.30 19.55 -16.88
CA ARG A 2 4.80 18.26 -16.40
C ARG A 2 4.98 18.22 -14.88
N ARG A 3 3.89 18.14 -14.12
CA ARG A 3 3.96 17.92 -12.67
C ARG A 3 4.47 16.51 -12.41
N GLU A 4 5.75 16.39 -12.08
CA GLU A 4 6.34 15.16 -11.58
C GLU A 4 6.04 15.01 -10.09
N TRP A 5 5.38 13.92 -9.73
CA TRP A 5 5.14 13.57 -8.34
C TRP A 5 6.33 12.76 -7.83
N ARG A 6 6.92 13.20 -6.72
CA ARG A 6 8.01 12.50 -6.04
C ARG A 6 7.52 11.99 -4.69
N LEU A 7 8.03 10.83 -4.28
CA LEU A 7 7.79 10.32 -2.94
C LEU A 7 8.52 11.20 -1.92
N GLY A 8 7.75 11.87 -1.07
CA GLY A 8 8.26 12.56 0.11
C GLY A 8 8.22 11.67 1.34
N ARG A 9 8.17 12.28 2.52
CA ARG A 9 8.02 11.56 3.79
C ARG A 9 6.68 10.81 3.81
N HIS A 10 6.72 9.53 4.19
CA HIS A 10 5.53 8.68 4.28
C HIS A 10 5.61 7.71 5.47
N SER A 11 4.45 7.28 5.96
CA SER A 11 4.33 6.27 7.04
C SER A 11 3.95 4.88 6.50
N ILE A 12 4.15 4.65 5.21
CA ILE A 12 3.83 3.35 4.58
C ILE A 12 4.81 2.28 5.07
N PRO A 13 4.32 1.08 5.45
CA PRO A 13 5.18 0.00 5.90
C PRO A 13 6.23 -0.42 4.85
N PRO A 14 7.46 -0.77 5.28
CA PRO A 14 8.59 -1.03 4.37
C PRO A 14 8.41 -2.29 3.50
N PHE A 15 7.49 -3.18 3.84
CA PHE A 15 7.16 -4.35 3.02
C PHE A 15 6.33 -4.00 1.76
N ILE A 16 5.77 -2.79 1.68
CA ILE A 16 5.09 -2.31 0.49
C ILE A 16 6.15 -1.69 -0.42
N PRO A 17 6.27 -2.11 -1.70
CA PRO A 17 7.33 -1.66 -2.61
C PRO A 17 7.05 -0.24 -3.16
N LEU A 18 6.95 0.74 -2.26
CA LEU A 18 6.42 2.08 -2.56
C LEU A 18 7.28 2.83 -3.58
N GLU A 19 8.61 2.74 -3.49
CA GLU A 19 9.50 3.36 -4.48
C GLU A 19 9.29 2.79 -5.88
N ARG A 20 9.13 1.47 -6.00
CA ARG A 20 8.91 0.80 -7.30
C ARG A 20 7.58 1.24 -7.90
N LEU A 21 6.52 1.19 -7.10
CA LEU A 21 5.19 1.68 -7.49
C LEU A 21 5.23 3.17 -7.86
N GLY A 22 6.01 3.95 -7.11
CA GLY A 22 6.19 5.37 -7.34
C GLY A 22 6.78 5.66 -8.71
N ARG A 23 7.93 5.05 -9.01
CA ARG A 23 8.62 5.22 -10.31
C ARG A 23 7.76 4.78 -11.48
N GLU A 24 6.99 3.71 -11.32
CA GLU A 24 6.19 3.14 -12.40
C GLU A 24 4.88 3.90 -12.64
N PHE A 25 4.17 4.30 -11.59
CA PHE A 25 2.78 4.78 -11.70
C PHE A 25 2.59 6.26 -11.38
N LEU A 26 3.49 6.93 -10.65
CA LEU A 26 3.34 8.37 -10.40
C LEU A 26 3.41 9.24 -11.66
N PRO A 27 4.19 8.90 -12.71
CA PRO A 27 4.17 9.63 -13.98
C PRO A 27 2.83 9.42 -14.71
N GLY A 28 1.85 10.30 -14.45
CA GLY A 28 0.57 10.34 -15.16
C GLY A 28 -0.45 9.28 -14.76
N ARG A 29 -0.13 8.32 -13.87
CA ARG A 29 -1.02 7.23 -13.45
C ARG A 29 -1.31 7.21 -11.94
N LEU A 30 -1.48 8.40 -11.35
CA LEU A 30 -1.71 8.57 -9.90
C LEU A 30 -2.86 7.70 -9.36
N ARG A 31 -3.97 7.57 -10.10
CA ARG A 31 -5.10 6.71 -9.69
C ARG A 31 -4.71 5.25 -9.57
N GLN A 32 -3.90 4.75 -10.50
CA GLN A 32 -3.41 3.37 -10.49
C GLN A 32 -2.42 3.15 -9.35
N PHE A 33 -1.53 4.11 -9.10
CA PHE A 33 -0.64 4.10 -7.94
C PHE A 33 -1.41 3.97 -6.63
N LEU A 34 -2.43 4.81 -6.42
CA LEU A 34 -3.24 4.81 -5.21
C LEU A 34 -4.02 3.49 -5.06
N ALA A 35 -4.59 2.96 -6.15
CA ALA A 35 -5.32 1.70 -6.12
C ALA A 35 -4.42 0.53 -5.67
N LEU A 36 -3.21 0.43 -6.21
CA LEU A 36 -2.24 -0.60 -5.82
C LEU A 36 -1.81 -0.45 -4.36
N LEU A 37 -1.54 0.77 -3.91
CA LEU A 37 -1.19 1.06 -2.52
C LEU A 37 -2.32 0.64 -1.56
N LEU A 38 -3.57 0.98 -1.88
CA LEU A 38 -4.75 0.57 -1.12
C LEU A 38 -4.91 -0.95 -1.05
N GLN A 39 -4.66 -1.66 -2.15
CA GLN A 39 -4.70 -3.13 -2.17
C GLN A 39 -3.67 -3.74 -1.21
N HIS A 40 -2.43 -3.24 -1.20
CA HIS A 40 -1.40 -3.73 -0.26
C HIS A 40 -1.78 -3.49 1.20
N LEU A 41 -2.28 -2.29 1.52
CA LEU A 41 -2.71 -1.95 2.88
C LEU A 41 -3.89 -2.80 3.33
N ASN A 42 -4.89 -2.96 2.47
CA ASN A 42 -6.07 -3.77 2.77
C ASN A 42 -5.73 -5.26 2.94
N ALA A 43 -4.83 -5.80 2.12
CA ALA A 43 -4.36 -7.18 2.26
C ALA A 43 -3.64 -7.40 3.61
N PHE A 44 -2.82 -6.43 4.04
CA PHE A 44 -2.16 -6.48 5.34
C PHE A 44 -3.14 -6.45 6.51
N VAL A 45 -4.08 -5.49 6.51
CA VAL A 45 -5.11 -5.37 7.55
C VAL A 45 -6.03 -6.60 7.55
N GLY A 46 -6.39 -7.11 6.37
CA GLY A 46 -7.19 -8.33 6.20
C GLY A 46 -6.55 -9.54 6.87
N ARG A 47 -5.27 -9.79 6.61
CA ARG A 47 -4.51 -10.87 7.27
C ARG A 47 -4.42 -10.70 8.78
N ARG A 48 -4.15 -9.49 9.26
CA ARG A 48 -4.12 -9.19 10.71
C ARG A 48 -5.47 -9.49 11.37
N GLN A 49 -6.57 -9.14 10.70
CA GLN A 49 -7.91 -9.40 11.22
C GLN A 49 -8.27 -10.89 11.17
N GLN A 50 -7.87 -11.62 10.13
CA GLN A 50 -8.02 -13.07 10.05
C GLN A 50 -7.32 -13.77 11.22
N LEU A 51 -6.06 -13.40 11.50
CA LEU A 51 -5.31 -13.93 12.65
C LEU A 51 -5.97 -13.57 13.98
N ARG A 52 -6.45 -12.32 14.15
CA ARG A 52 -7.18 -11.91 15.35
C ARG A 52 -8.41 -12.77 15.58
N ARG A 53 -9.20 -13.04 14.53
CA ARG A 53 -10.38 -13.90 14.60
C ARG A 53 -10.02 -15.36 14.88
N ALA A 54 -8.95 -15.87 14.28
CA ALA A 54 -8.46 -17.23 14.53
C ALA A 54 -7.98 -17.40 15.98
N ARG A 55 -7.32 -16.39 16.55
CA ARG A 55 -6.83 -16.40 17.93
C ARG A 55 -7.95 -16.37 18.98
N VAL A 56 -9.09 -15.76 18.66
CA VAL A 56 -10.32 -15.82 19.48
C VAL A 56 -11.03 -17.18 19.35
N ARG A 57 -10.70 -17.98 18.33
CA ARG A 57 -11.36 -19.26 18.01
C ARG A 57 -10.62 -20.49 18.54
N ILE A 58 -9.53 -20.31 19.28
CA ILE A 58 -8.88 -21.41 20.00
C ILE A 58 -9.58 -21.49 21.37
N PRO A 59 -10.31 -22.57 21.70
CA PRO A 59 -10.92 -22.77 23.02
C PRO A 59 -9.86 -22.89 24.12
#